data_AF-W4DCL9-F1
#
_entry.id   AF-W4DCL9-F1
#
_cell.length_a   1.000
_cell.length_b   1.000
_cell.length_c   1.000
_cell.angle_alpha   90.00
_cell.angle_beta   90.00
_cell.angle_gamma   90.00
#
_symmetry.space_group_name_H-M   'P 1'
#
loop_
_entity.id
_entity.type
_entity.pdbx_description
1 polymer ?
#
loop_
_entity_poly.entity_id
_entity_poly.type
_entity_poly.pdbx_seq_one_letter_code
_entity_poly.pdbx_strand_id
1 'polypeptide(L)'
;MNCSTVKEWMPHYIDGQLSPEAQQAIYLHTQTCPGCAEWLEEARELAAMWSEMEAGLDLSGQEPVLTHDFPDLTGDVMARIGQLENGRRERIVKSTMTRRRTTRGTSWMHYGVAVGLTFLLLQLGVFENLAYGITEINGHMSTSVSSWFGPQGNNK
;
A
#
# COMPACT_ATOMS: atom_id res chain seq x y z
N MET A 1 -32.18 15.34 -5.67
CA MET A 1 -30.80 14.82 -5.65
C MET A 1 -30.26 14.91 -4.24
N ASN A 2 -29.43 13.97 -3.82
CA ASN A 2 -28.71 13.99 -2.54
C ASN A 2 -27.45 14.87 -2.66
N CYS A 3 -27.08 15.53 -1.55
CA CYS A 3 -25.93 16.44 -1.51
C CYS A 3 -24.61 15.75 -1.85
N SER A 4 -24.45 14.45 -1.56
CA SER A 4 -23.22 13.71 -1.89
C SER A 4 -22.99 13.60 -3.39
N THR A 5 -24.03 13.23 -4.16
CA THR A 5 -23.96 13.15 -5.62
C THR A 5 -23.69 14.53 -6.23
N VAL A 6 -24.29 15.59 -5.68
CA VAL A 6 -24.04 16.96 -6.15
C VAL A 6 -22.57 17.33 -5.96
N LYS A 7 -21.98 17.00 -4.81
CA LYS A 7 -20.56 17.28 -4.53
C LYS A 7 -19.61 16.52 -5.45
N GLU A 8 -19.91 15.25 -5.75
CA GLU A 8 -19.13 14.43 -6.69
C GLU A 8 -19.16 15.02 -8.11
N TRP A 9 -20.31 15.55 -8.53
CA TRP A 9 -20.50 16.03 -9.90
C TRP A 9 -20.13 17.50 -10.10
N MET A 10 -19.89 18.24 -9.02
CA MET A 10 -19.65 19.67 -9.08
C MET A 10 -18.36 20.09 -9.79
N PRO A 11 -17.22 19.37 -9.69
CA PRO A 11 -16.05 19.72 -10.49
C PRO A 11 -16.38 19.70 -11.99
N HIS A 12 -17.08 18.65 -12.44
CA HIS A 12 -17.56 18.53 -13.82
C HIS A 12 -18.60 19.59 -14.19
N TYR A 13 -19.38 20.07 -13.22
CA TYR A 13 -20.31 21.19 -13.41
C TYR A 13 -19.57 22.51 -13.63
N ILE A 14 -18.52 22.79 -12.85
CA ILE A 14 -17.68 23.99 -12.98
C ILE A 14 -16.94 23.98 -14.33
N ASP A 15 -16.43 22.82 -14.75
CA ASP A 15 -15.73 22.63 -16.02
C ASP A 15 -16.67 22.58 -17.24
N GLY A 16 -18.00 22.62 -17.03
CA GLY A 16 -18.99 22.55 -18.12
C GLY A 16 -19.07 21.20 -18.83
N GLN A 17 -18.52 20.13 -18.24
CA GLN A 17 -18.42 18.79 -18.85
C GLN A 17 -19.66 17.92 -18.66
N LEU A 18 -20.66 18.39 -17.91
CA LEU A 18 -21.90 17.68 -17.66
C LEU A 18 -22.90 17.79 -18.81
N SER A 19 -23.73 16.75 -18.98
CA SER A 19 -24.89 16.81 -19.87
C SER A 19 -25.86 17.92 -19.43
N PRO A 20 -26.62 18.52 -20.36
CA PRO A 20 -27.51 19.65 -20.05
C PRO A 20 -28.58 19.30 -19.00
N GLU A 21 -29.06 18.04 -18.99
CA GLU A 21 -30.00 17.55 -17.96
C GLU A 21 -29.36 17.50 -16.57
N ALA A 22 -28.10 17.05 -16.48
CA ALA A 22 -27.37 16.97 -15.22
C ALA A 22 -26.99 18.36 -14.70
N GLN A 23 -26.63 19.29 -15.58
CA GLN A 23 -26.39 20.70 -15.22
C GLN A 23 -27.65 21.33 -14.60
N GLN A 24 -28.81 21.11 -15.22
CA GLN A 24 -30.08 21.62 -14.70
C GLN A 24 -30.42 21.02 -13.33
N ALA A 25 -30.16 19.72 -13.14
CA ALA A 25 -30.40 19.05 -11.87
C ALA A 25 -29.55 19.62 -10.73
N ILE A 26 -28.26 19.91 -10.99
CA ILE A 26 -27.36 20.55 -10.03
C ILE A 26 -27.80 21.98 -9.75
N TYR A 27 -28.14 22.76 -10.79
CA TYR A 27 -28.63 24.13 -10.64
C TYR A 27 -29.89 24.23 -9.76
N LEU A 28 -30.87 23.36 -9.97
CA LEU A 28 -32.08 23.32 -9.14
C LEU A 28 -31.76 22.92 -7.68
N HIS A 29 -30.75 22.07 -7.49
CA HIS A 29 -30.33 21.68 -6.15
C HIS A 29 -29.60 22.80 -5.41
N THR A 30 -28.71 23.53 -6.07
CA THR A 30 -28.00 24.66 -5.44
C THR A 30 -28.95 25.81 -5.11
N GLN A 31 -30.05 26.00 -5.84
CA GLN A 31 -31.09 26.96 -5.45
C GLN A 31 -31.86 26.57 -4.17
N THR A 32 -31.96 25.28 -3.87
CA THR A 32 -32.78 24.78 -2.76
C THR A 32 -31.96 24.36 -1.53
N CYS A 33 -30.67 24.09 -1.71
CA CYS A 33 -29.75 23.65 -0.66
C CYS A 33 -28.64 24.69 -0.43
N PRO A 34 -28.67 25.46 0.68
CA PRO A 34 -27.69 26.51 0.93
C PRO A 34 -26.26 25.97 1.08
N GLY A 35 -26.08 24.80 1.68
CA GLY A 35 -24.74 24.21 1.85
C GLY A 35 -24.10 23.75 0.54
N CYS A 36 -24.89 23.43 -0.48
CA CYS A 36 -24.36 23.14 -1.83
C CYS A 36 -24.11 24.43 -2.63
N ALA A 37 -24.83 25.52 -2.33
CA ALA A 37 -24.59 26.82 -2.94
C ALA A 37 -23.29 27.46 -2.42
N GLU A 38 -23.08 27.45 -1.10
CA GLU A 38 -21.87 27.95 -0.46
C GLU A 38 -20.62 27.24 -0.99
N TRP A 39 -20.68 25.90 -1.02
CA TRP A 39 -19.55 25.11 -1.51
C TRP A 39 -19.28 25.30 -3.02
N LEU A 40 -20.31 25.56 -3.84
CA LEU A 40 -20.12 25.93 -5.25
C LEU A 40 -19.35 27.23 -5.37
N GLU A 41 -19.66 28.22 -4.53
CA GLU A 41 -19.00 29.53 -4.55
C GLU A 41 -17.54 29.41 -4.10
N GLU A 42 -17.27 28.70 -2.99
CA GLU A 42 -15.90 28.41 -2.55
C GLU A 42 -15.06 27.74 -3.66
N ALA A 43 -15.64 26.76 -4.35
CA ALA A 43 -14.96 26.06 -5.43
C ALA A 43 -14.68 26.99 -6.64
N ARG A 44 -15.58 27.93 -6.94
CA ARG A 44 -15.38 28.94 -7.99
C ARG A 44 -14.31 29.95 -7.62
N GLU A 45 -14.28 30.40 -6.37
CA GLU A 45 -13.23 31.29 -5.87
C GLU A 45 -11.85 30.64 -5.96
N LEU A 46 -11.74 29.38 -5.56
CA LEU A 46 -10.50 28.61 -5.70
C LEU A 46 -10.06 28.46 -7.17
N ALA A 47 -11.00 28.15 -8.06
CA ALA A 47 -10.73 28.06 -9.49
C ALA A 47 -10.28 29.41 -10.09
N ALA A 48 -10.87 30.53 -9.63
CA ALA A 48 -10.49 31.87 -10.05
C ALA A 48 -9.09 32.26 -9.56
N MET A 49 -8.72 31.92 -8.32
CA MET A 49 -7.36 32.17 -7.82
C MET A 49 -6.31 31.39 -8.62
N TRP A 50 -6.62 30.16 -9.03
CA TRP A 50 -5.72 29.36 -9.85
C TRP A 50 -5.59 29.93 -11.26
N SER A 51 -6.69 30.37 -11.87
CA SER A 51 -6.64 31.01 -13.19
C SER A 51 -5.94 32.37 -13.16
N GLU A 52 -6.04 33.14 -12.08
CA GLU A 52 -5.28 34.38 -11.90
C GLU A 52 -3.78 34.12 -11.74
N MET A 53 -3.39 33.06 -11.02
CA MET A 53 -1.99 32.64 -10.91
C MET A 53 -1.43 32.21 -12.27
N GLU A 54 -2.21 31.46 -13.05
CA GLU A 54 -1.85 31.05 -14.41
C GLU A 54 -1.77 32.26 -15.36
N ALA A 55 -2.75 33.16 -15.33
CA ALA A 55 -2.74 34.39 -16.12
C ALA A 55 -1.62 35.37 -15.70
N GLY A 56 -1.23 35.38 -14.43
CA GLY A 56 -0.09 36.13 -13.92
C GLY A 56 1.25 35.63 -14.46
N LEU A 57 1.35 34.34 -14.83
CA LEU A 57 2.48 33.79 -15.57
C LEU A 57 2.46 34.29 -17.03
N ASP A 58 1.28 34.40 -17.65
CA ASP A 58 1.13 34.87 -19.04
C ASP A 58 1.39 36.38 -19.21
N LEU A 59 1.06 37.21 -18.22
CA LEU A 59 1.30 38.66 -18.23
C LEU A 59 2.79 39.03 -18.08
N SER A 60 3.64 38.05 -17.76
CA SER A 60 5.09 38.20 -17.82
C SER A 60 5.66 38.01 -19.25
N GLY A 61 4.87 38.21 -20.31
CA GLY A 61 5.38 38.26 -21.69
C GLY A 61 6.09 36.99 -22.15
N GLN A 62 5.79 35.86 -21.52
CA GLN A 62 6.30 34.55 -21.90
C GLN A 62 5.19 33.82 -22.64
N GLU A 63 5.36 33.66 -23.94
CA GLU A 63 4.56 32.84 -24.87
C GLU A 63 4.12 31.48 -24.27
N PRO A 64 3.02 30.89 -24.77
CA PRO A 64 2.41 29.69 -24.19
C PRO A 64 3.37 28.50 -24.18
N VAL A 65 3.77 28.11 -22.97
CA VAL A 65 4.10 26.75 -22.49
C VAL A 65 4.55 25.73 -23.55
N LEU A 66 5.75 25.90 -24.12
CA LEU A 66 6.59 24.80 -24.63
C LEU A 66 8.11 25.01 -24.41
N THR A 67 8.51 26.11 -23.77
CA THR A 67 9.91 26.39 -23.42
C THR A 67 9.98 26.90 -21.99
N HIS A 68 9.46 26.10 -21.07
CA HIS A 68 9.93 26.20 -19.71
C HIS A 68 11.37 25.66 -19.76
N ASP A 69 12.36 26.56 -19.74
CA ASP A 69 13.77 26.25 -19.47
C ASP A 69 13.88 25.69 -18.05
N PHE A 70 13.28 24.52 -17.83
CA PHE A 70 13.66 23.68 -16.71
C PHE A 70 15.10 23.29 -17.00
N PRO A 71 16.05 23.53 -16.07
CA PRO A 71 17.38 22.98 -16.23
C PRO A 71 17.21 21.48 -16.47
N ASP A 72 17.84 20.95 -17.53
CA ASP A 72 17.81 19.52 -17.81
C ASP A 72 18.60 18.78 -16.72
N LEU A 73 17.93 18.56 -15.60
CA LEU A 73 18.44 17.84 -14.44
C LEU A 73 18.56 16.34 -14.73
N THR A 74 18.03 15.86 -15.87
CA THR A 74 18.05 14.45 -16.23
C THR A 74 19.48 13.94 -16.32
N GLY A 75 20.38 14.72 -16.92
CA GLY A 75 21.80 14.37 -17.02
C GLY A 75 22.45 14.18 -15.64
N ASP A 76 22.30 15.17 -14.77
CA ASP A 76 22.90 15.18 -13.43
C ASP A 76 22.31 14.09 -12.51
N VAL A 77 20.98 13.92 -12.57
CA VAL A 77 20.27 12.88 -11.81
C VAL A 77 20.69 11.49 -12.28
N MET A 78 20.75 11.24 -13.59
CA MET A 78 21.16 9.95 -14.13
C MET A 78 22.63 9.64 -13.83
N ALA A 79 23.52 10.64 -13.91
CA ALA A 79 24.91 10.50 -13.50
C ALA A 79 25.04 10.13 -12.01
N ARG A 80 24.23 10.77 -11.15
CA ARG A 80 24.22 10.49 -9.71
C ARG A 80 23.65 9.11 -9.39
N ILE A 81 22.61 8.67 -10.10
CA ILE A 81 22.08 7.30 -9.99
C ILE A 81 23.17 6.28 -10.36
N GLY A 82 23.87 6.49 -11.48
CA GLY A 82 24.96 5.60 -11.91
C GLY A 82 26.08 5.48 -10.88
N GLN A 83 26.46 6.58 -10.23
CA GLN A 83 27.45 6.56 -9.13
C GLN A 83 26.97 5.72 -7.93
N LEU A 84 25.70 5.86 -7.54
CA LEU A 84 25.12 5.11 -6.43
C LEU A 84 24.99 3.61 -6.74
N GLU A 85 24.62 3.26 -7.97
CA GLU A 85 24.53 1.88 -8.44
C GLU A 85 25.90 1.19 -8.50
N ASN A 86 26.91 1.86 -9.04
CA ASN A 86 28.28 1.34 -9.08
C ASN A 86 28.82 1.12 -7.66
N GLY A 87 28.60 2.07 -6.75
CA GLY A 87 28.97 1.91 -5.34
C GLY A 87 28.23 0.74 -4.66
N ARG A 88 26.96 0.48 -5.01
CA ARG A 88 26.21 -0.69 -4.51
C ARG A 88 26.79 -2.00 -5.05
N ARG A 89 27.11 -2.07 -6.34
CA ARG A 89 27.71 -3.27 -6.97
C ARG A 89 29.07 -3.60 -6.34
N GLU A 90 29.92 -2.61 -6.13
CA GLU A 90 31.21 -2.80 -5.47
C GLU A 90 31.08 -3.29 -4.02
N ARG A 91 30.13 -2.74 -3.25
CA ARG A 91 29.86 -3.21 -1.88
C ARG A 91 29.36 -4.65 -1.84
N ILE A 92 28.49 -5.04 -2.77
CA ILE A 92 27.99 -6.43 -2.87
C ILE A 92 29.13 -7.39 -3.20
N VAL A 93 29.99 -7.05 -4.17
CA VAL A 93 31.16 -7.87 -4.57
C VAL A 93 32.18 -7.99 -3.43
N LYS A 94 32.48 -6.91 -2.70
CA LYS A 94 33.36 -6.96 -1.52
C LYS A 94 32.78 -7.85 -0.42
N SER A 95 31.49 -7.71 -0.10
CA SER A 95 30.85 -8.53 0.96
C SER A 95 30.83 -10.04 0.63
N THR A 96 30.65 -10.38 -0.65
CA THR A 96 30.60 -11.77 -1.11
C THR A 96 31.99 -12.40 -1.17
N MET A 97 33.04 -11.64 -1.51
CA MET A 97 34.42 -12.11 -1.41
C MET A 97 34.88 -12.34 0.03
N THR A 98 34.52 -11.46 0.97
CA THR A 98 34.83 -11.67 2.40
C THR A 98 34.14 -12.91 2.98
N ARG A 99 32.92 -13.22 2.54
CA ARG A 99 32.17 -14.41 3.01
C ARG A 99 32.73 -15.73 2.50
N ARG A 100 33.40 -15.76 1.34
CA ARG A 100 33.99 -17.00 0.78
C ARG A 100 35.23 -17.50 1.52
N ARG A 101 35.91 -16.66 2.31
CA ARG A 101 37.16 -17.07 3.00
C ARG A 101 36.94 -17.75 4.36
N THR A 102 35.74 -17.73 4.94
CA THR A 102 35.51 -18.20 6.32
C THR A 102 34.69 -19.49 6.44
N THR A 103 34.24 -20.11 5.35
CA THR A 103 33.18 -21.14 5.40
C THR A 103 33.63 -22.59 5.55
N ARG A 104 34.93 -22.93 5.51
CA ARG A 104 35.37 -24.33 5.66
C ARG A 104 35.43 -24.81 7.13
N GLY A 105 35.63 -23.92 8.09
CA GLY A 105 35.75 -24.29 9.52
C GLY A 105 34.41 -24.29 10.29
N THR A 106 33.45 -23.48 9.88
CA THR A 106 32.20 -23.29 10.64
C THR A 106 31.19 -24.43 10.45
N SER A 107 31.28 -25.20 9.37
CA SER A 107 30.36 -26.32 9.10
C SER A 107 30.45 -27.43 10.15
N TRP A 108 31.65 -27.77 10.62
CA TRP A 108 31.84 -28.80 11.65
C TRP A 108 31.29 -28.37 13.02
N MET A 109 31.42 -27.09 13.36
CA MET A 109 30.79 -26.55 14.57
C MET A 109 29.26 -26.64 14.50
N HIS A 110 28.66 -26.38 13.35
CA HIS A 110 27.20 -26.54 13.18
C HIS A 110 26.75 -27.99 13.38
N TYR A 111 27.50 -28.97 12.85
CA TYR A 111 27.19 -30.38 13.09
C TYR A 111 27.35 -30.77 14.56
N GLY A 112 28.40 -30.30 15.23
CA GLY A 112 28.60 -30.53 16.67
C GLY A 112 27.48 -29.95 17.52
N VAL A 113 27.08 -28.69 17.25
CA VAL A 113 25.96 -28.03 17.94
C VAL A 113 24.65 -28.76 17.67
N ALA A 114 24.39 -29.18 16.44
CA ALA A 114 23.18 -29.92 16.10
C ALA A 114 23.11 -31.25 16.86
N VAL A 115 24.19 -32.04 16.88
CA VAL A 115 24.23 -33.31 17.63
C VAL A 115 24.05 -33.08 19.14
N GLY A 116 24.72 -32.08 19.70
CA GLY A 116 24.56 -31.73 21.12
C GLY A 116 23.14 -31.30 21.48
N LEU A 117 22.51 -30.48 20.62
CA LEU A 117 21.12 -30.06 20.79
C LEU A 117 20.17 -31.26 20.73
N THR A 118 20.34 -32.14 19.75
CA THR A 118 19.50 -33.33 19.59
C THR A 118 19.63 -34.27 20.79
N PHE A 119 20.85 -34.45 21.32
CA PHE A 119 21.08 -35.26 22.51
C PHE A 119 20.41 -34.66 23.76
N LEU A 120 20.51 -33.34 23.96
CA LEU A 120 19.83 -32.64 25.05
C LEU A 120 18.30 -32.77 24.94
N LEU A 121 17.73 -32.62 23.75
CA LEU A 121 16.29 -32.77 23.54
C LEU A 121 15.79 -34.18 23.84
N LEU A 122 16.60 -35.22 23.56
CA LEU A 122 16.30 -36.60 23.93
C LEU A 122 16.37 -36.81 25.44
N GLN A 123 17.43 -36.31 26.09
CA GLN A 123 17.62 -36.50 27.53
C GLN A 123 16.60 -35.72 28.38
N LEU A 124 16.11 -34.60 27.88
CA LEU A 124 15.03 -33.82 28.50
C LEU A 124 13.63 -34.40 28.23
N GLY A 125 13.51 -35.52 27.50
CA GLY A 125 12.22 -36.17 27.26
C GLY A 125 11.23 -35.30 26.49
N VAL A 126 11.69 -34.31 25.73
CA VAL A 126 10.81 -33.37 24.98
C VAL A 126 9.89 -34.14 24.03
N PHE A 127 10.37 -35.26 23.47
CA PHE A 127 9.59 -36.13 22.60
C PHE A 127 8.52 -36.96 23.33
N GLU A 128 8.67 -37.22 24.62
CA GLU A 128 7.63 -37.91 25.41
C GLU A 128 6.41 -36.99 25.59
N ASN A 129 6.64 -35.73 25.96
CA ASN A 129 5.59 -34.72 26.04
C ASN A 129 4.92 -34.46 24.67
N LEU A 130 5.67 -34.59 23.58
CA LEU A 130 5.15 -34.41 22.23
C LEU A 130 4.30 -35.61 21.77
N ALA A 131 4.67 -36.84 22.15
CA ALA A 131 3.87 -38.05 21.89
C ALA A 131 2.57 -38.08 22.71
N TYR A 132 2.61 -37.65 23.98
CA TYR A 132 1.40 -37.49 24.81
C TYR A 132 0.54 -36.30 24.37
N GLY A 133 1.13 -35.20 23.90
CA GLY A 133 0.37 -34.05 23.38
C GLY A 133 -0.40 -34.37 22.09
N ILE A 134 0.14 -35.23 21.20
CA ILE A 134 -0.56 -35.64 19.98
C ILE A 134 -1.76 -36.56 20.30
N THR A 135 -1.67 -37.42 21.31
CA THR A 135 -2.79 -38.29 21.72
C THR A 135 -3.91 -37.52 22.42
N GLU A 136 -3.57 -36.49 23.19
CA GLU A 136 -4.55 -35.57 23.81
C GLU A 136 -5.32 -34.75 22.77
N ILE A 137 -4.62 -34.19 21.77
CA ILE A 137 -5.25 -33.43 20.66
C ILE A 137 -6.18 -34.34 19.82
N ASN A 138 -5.79 -35.59 19.56
CA ASN A 138 -6.66 -36.55 18.87
C ASN A 138 -7.90 -36.95 19.70
N GLY A 139 -7.78 -37.00 21.03
CA GLY A 139 -8.90 -37.22 21.94
C GLY A 139 -9.94 -36.09 21.83
N HIS A 140 -9.49 -34.85 21.82
CA HIS A 140 -10.36 -33.67 21.69
C HIS A 140 -11.10 -33.59 20.35
N MET A 141 -10.45 -34.00 19.24
CA MET A 141 -11.10 -33.97 17.92
C MET A 141 -12.21 -35.03 17.74
N SER A 142 -12.10 -36.20 18.39
CA SER A 142 -13.15 -37.23 18.34
C SER A 142 -14.42 -36.83 19.10
N THR A 143 -14.29 -36.08 20.19
CA THR A 143 -15.45 -35.56 20.95
C THR A 143 -16.17 -34.43 20.23
N SER A 144 -15.46 -33.57 19.49
CA SER A 144 -16.09 -32.46 18.75
C SER A 144 -16.86 -32.90 17.51
N VAL A 145 -16.50 -34.03 16.88
CA VAL A 145 -17.23 -34.56 15.72
C VAL A 145 -18.49 -35.32 16.16
N SER A 146 -18.46 -36.02 17.29
CA SER A 146 -19.65 -36.72 17.81
C SER A 146 -20.73 -35.77 18.34
N SER A 147 -20.36 -34.57 18.84
CA SER A 147 -21.35 -33.51 19.15
C SER A 147 -21.99 -32.88 17.91
N TRP A 148 -21.36 -32.99 16.73
CA TRP A 148 -21.91 -32.42 15.50
C TRP A 148 -22.80 -33.41 14.72
N PHE A 149 -22.60 -34.72 14.91
CA PHE A 149 -23.35 -35.79 14.23
C PHE A 149 -24.35 -36.56 15.13
N GLY A 150 -24.66 -36.05 16.34
CA GLY A 150 -25.73 -36.59 17.18
C GLY A 150 -27.13 -36.38 16.56
N PRO A 151 -28.07 -37.32 16.72
CA PRO A 151 -29.27 -37.42 15.87
C PRO A 151 -30.20 -36.22 16.07
N GLN A 152 -30.47 -35.48 14.98
CA GLN A 152 -31.64 -34.61 14.88
C GLN A 152 -32.90 -35.47 14.96
N GLY A 153 -33.40 -35.67 16.18
CA GLY A 153 -34.68 -36.28 16.47
C GLY A 153 -35.82 -35.33 16.09
N ASN A 154 -36.32 -35.50 14.88
CA ASN A 154 -37.74 -35.56 14.51
C ASN A 154 -38.69 -34.51 15.12
N ASN A 155 -38.94 -33.42 14.39
CA ASN A 155 -40.15 -32.59 14.57
C ASN A 155 -41.35 -33.31 13.93
N LYS A 156 -42.27 -33.79 14.76
CA LYS A 156 -43.69 -33.94 14.43
C LYS A 156 -44.53 -33.79 15.69
#